data_AF-A0A497QFH0-F1
#
_entry.id   AF-A0A497QFH0-F1
#
_cell.length_a   1.000
_cell.length_b   1.000
_cell.length_c   1.000
_cell.angle_alpha   90.00
_cell.angle_beta   90.00
_cell.angle_gamma   90.00
#
_symmetry.space_group_name_H-M   'P 1'
#
loop_
_entity.id
_entity.type
_entity.pdbx_description
1 polymer ?
#
loop_
_entity_poly.entity_id
_entity_poly.type
_entity_poly.pdbx_seq_one_letter_code
_entity_poly.pdbx_strand_id
1 'polypeptide(L)'
;MKSNSMITRRVFRAACLFSLVVLLTGCADTVTCTQAIQMEPVGFWYGLWHGMITPIAWIVSLFDDDTAIYAIYNNGGWYDFGFIWGIGILGVVREAT
;
A
#
# COMPACT_ATOMS: atom_id res chain seq x y z
N MET A 1 -26.67 -13.64 -26.46
CA MET A 1 -25.37 -13.04 -26.06
C MET A 1 -25.43 -11.91 -25.00
N LYS A 2 -26.58 -11.32 -24.64
CA LYS A 2 -26.67 -10.24 -23.60
C LYS A 2 -26.45 -10.70 -22.14
N SER A 3 -26.66 -11.99 -21.82
CA SER A 3 -26.58 -12.52 -20.44
C SER A 3 -25.18 -12.41 -19.83
N ASN A 4 -24.13 -12.76 -20.59
CA ASN A 4 -22.75 -12.70 -20.11
C ASN A 4 -22.32 -11.27 -19.74
N SER A 5 -22.72 -10.27 -20.52
CA SER A 5 -22.43 -8.85 -20.24
C SER A 5 -23.03 -8.37 -18.91
N MET A 6 -24.24 -8.82 -18.56
CA MET A 6 -24.86 -8.48 -17.27
C MET A 6 -24.20 -9.20 -16.09
N ILE A 7 -23.84 -10.48 -16.25
CA ILE A 7 -23.13 -11.25 -15.23
C ILE A 7 -21.75 -10.63 -14.98
N THR A 8 -21.00 -10.28 -16.03
CA THR A 8 -19.69 -9.62 -15.91
C THR A 8 -19.81 -8.26 -15.21
N ARG A 9 -20.84 -7.45 -15.50
CA ARG A 9 -21.07 -6.16 -14.80
C ARG A 9 -21.40 -6.34 -13.32
N ARG A 10 -22.16 -7.37 -12.95
CA ARG A 10 -22.47 -7.67 -11.54
C ARG A 10 -21.24 -8.16 -10.79
N VAL A 11 -20.45 -9.03 -11.40
CA VAL A 11 -19.18 -9.51 -10.83
C VAL A 11 -18.19 -8.37 -10.67
N PHE A 12 -18.04 -7.49 -11.67
CA PHE A 12 -17.18 -6.31 -11.58
C PHE A 12 -17.60 -5.37 -10.45
N ARG A 13 -18.91 -5.08 -10.33
CA ARG A 13 -19.44 -4.27 -9.21
C ARG A 13 -19.19 -4.92 -7.86
N ALA A 14 -19.41 -6.23 -7.75
CA ALA A 14 -19.14 -6.97 -6.52
C ALA A 14 -17.65 -6.95 -6.15
N ALA A 15 -16.75 -7.08 -7.14
CA ALA A 15 -15.31 -6.99 -6.94
C ALA A 15 -14.89 -5.58 -6.48
N CYS A 16 -15.38 -4.51 -7.12
CA CYS A 16 -15.11 -3.14 -6.67
C CYS A 16 -15.64 -2.89 -5.25
N LEU A 17 -16.84 -3.38 -4.93
CA LEU A 17 -17.43 -3.23 -3.61
C LEU A 17 -16.62 -3.98 -2.54
N PHE A 18 -16.16 -5.19 -2.86
CA PHE A 18 -15.31 -5.99 -1.99
C PHE A 18 -13.96 -5.30 -1.75
N SER A 19 -13.29 -4.82 -2.81
CA SER A 19 -12.05 -4.06 -2.69
C SER A 19 -12.23 -2.81 -1.82
N LEU A 20 -13.35 -2.08 -1.98
CA LEU A 20 -13.64 -0.91 -1.15
C LEU A 20 -13.83 -1.30 0.33
N VAL A 21 -14.56 -2.37 0.62
CA VAL A 21 -14.75 -2.86 2.01
C VAL A 21 -13.42 -3.28 2.63
N VAL A 22 -12.57 -3.99 1.89
CA VAL A 22 -11.22 -4.38 2.36
C VAL A 22 -10.37 -3.16 2.69
N LEU A 23 -10.40 -2.14 1.83
CA LEU A 23 -9.67 -0.88 2.06
C LEU A 23 -10.16 -0.11 3.30
N LEU A 24 -11.44 -0.26 3.69
CA LEU A 24 -12.03 0.40 4.87
C LEU A 24 -11.74 -0.31 6.20
N THR A 25 -11.14 -1.51 6.18
CA THR A 25 -10.83 -2.27 7.41
C THR A 25 -9.44 -2.00 8.00
N GLY A 26 -8.61 -1.18 7.35
CA GLY A 26 -7.29 -0.83 7.85
C GLY A 26 -7.33 0.24 8.95
N CYS A 27 -6.88 -0.10 10.16
CA CYS A 27 -6.51 0.89 11.16
C CYS A 27 -5.05 1.29 10.92
N ALA A 28 -4.81 2.51 10.46
CA ALA A 28 -3.46 3.06 10.33
C ALA A 28 -3.00 3.53 11.72
N ASP A 29 -2.61 2.58 12.57
CA ASP A 29 -2.03 2.88 13.88
C ASP A 29 -0.52 3.07 13.75
N THR A 30 0.05 3.89 14.62
CA THR A 30 1.40 4.44 14.43
C THR A 30 2.32 3.81 15.47
N VAL A 31 3.47 3.32 15.00
CA VAL A 31 4.37 2.53 15.84
C VAL A 31 5.41 3.45 16.45
N THR A 32 5.40 3.59 17.77
CA THR A 32 6.43 4.32 18.50
C THR A 32 7.76 3.57 18.49
N CYS A 33 8.89 4.28 18.67
CA CYS A 33 10.21 3.64 18.72
C CYS A 33 10.33 2.58 19.83
N THR A 34 9.67 2.77 20.97
CA THR A 34 9.68 1.80 22.08
C THR A 34 8.94 0.52 21.72
N GLN A 35 7.82 0.62 21.00
CA GLN A 35 7.10 -0.54 20.47
C GLN A 35 7.90 -1.26 19.39
N ALA A 36 8.52 -0.51 18.47
CA ALA A 36 9.27 -1.07 17.34
C ALA A 36 10.39 -2.02 17.76
N ILE A 37 11.07 -1.75 18.88
CA ILE A 37 12.16 -2.60 19.40
C ILE A 37 11.65 -4.00 19.82
N GLN A 38 10.36 -4.11 20.16
CA GLN A 38 9.75 -5.38 20.61
C GLN A 38 9.04 -6.14 19.49
N MET A 39 8.99 -5.57 18.28
CA MET A 39 8.28 -6.16 17.14
C MET A 39 9.21 -6.98 16.26
N GLU A 40 8.65 -8.02 15.63
CA GLU A 40 9.38 -8.79 14.63
C GLU A 40 9.61 -7.93 13.37
N PRO A 41 10.85 -7.86 12.84
CA PRO A 41 11.14 -7.02 11.70
C PRO A 41 10.37 -7.42 10.44
N VAL A 42 9.80 -6.43 9.75
CA VAL A 42 9.14 -6.65 8.46
C VAL A 42 10.12 -6.60 7.29
N GLY A 43 9.86 -7.42 6.27
CA GLY A 43 10.73 -7.58 5.10
C GLY A 43 10.10 -7.16 3.78
N PHE A 44 10.53 -7.80 2.70
CA PHE A 44 10.21 -7.45 1.31
C PHE A 44 8.74 -7.15 1.03
N TRP A 45 7.82 -8.02 1.45
CA TRP A 45 6.39 -7.87 1.12
C TRP A 45 5.76 -6.62 1.74
N TYR A 46 6.19 -6.26 2.95
CA TYR A 46 5.77 -5.01 3.60
C TYR A 46 6.41 -3.81 2.93
N GLY A 47 7.70 -3.89 2.58
CA GLY A 47 8.37 -2.86 1.79
C GLY A 47 7.63 -2.60 0.48
N LEU A 48 7.29 -3.65 -0.27
CA LEU A 48 6.53 -3.57 -1.52
C LEU A 48 5.17 -2.90 -1.32
N TRP A 49 4.42 -3.31 -0.30
CA TRP A 49 3.13 -2.69 0.04
C TRP A 49 3.28 -1.21 0.37
N HIS A 50 4.19 -0.85 1.28
CA HIS A 50 4.44 0.54 1.66
C HIS A 50 4.87 1.37 0.45
N GLY A 51 5.76 0.85 -0.40
CA GLY A 51 6.18 1.51 -1.64
C GLY A 51 5.03 1.83 -2.59
N MET A 52 4.08 0.89 -2.78
CA MET A 52 2.91 1.09 -3.64
C MET A 52 1.95 2.16 -3.12
N ILE A 53 1.82 2.30 -1.79
CA ILE A 53 0.94 3.29 -1.17
C ILE A 53 1.65 4.59 -0.81
N THR A 54 2.97 4.69 -1.03
CA THR A 54 3.81 5.84 -0.65
C THR A 54 3.21 7.19 -1.06
N PRO A 55 2.68 7.41 -2.28
CA PRO A 55 2.11 8.72 -2.63
C PRO A 55 0.88 9.08 -1.79
N ILE A 56 0.06 8.09 -1.44
CA ILE A 56 -1.10 8.29 -0.58
C ILE A 56 -0.63 8.56 0.85
N ALA A 57 0.28 7.74 1.39
CA ALA A 57 0.83 7.92 2.73
C ALA A 57 1.54 9.27 2.89
N TRP A 58 2.26 9.72 1.85
CA TRP A 58 2.88 11.04 1.83
C TRP A 58 1.85 12.16 1.89
N ILE A 59 0.76 12.11 1.11
CA ILE A 59 -0.31 13.11 1.18
C ILE A 59 -0.92 13.17 2.58
N VAL A 60 -1.20 12.01 3.20
CA VAL A 60 -1.78 11.94 4.54
C VAL A 60 -0.82 12.51 5.60
N SER A 61 0.48 12.22 5.50
CA SER A 61 1.50 12.75 6.42
C SER A 61 1.65 14.28 6.41
N LEU A 62 1.09 14.99 5.41
CA LEU A 62 1.06 16.45 5.40
C LEU A 62 0.02 17.04 6.37
N PHE A 63 -0.93 16.22 6.84
CA PHE A 63 -2.02 16.63 7.72
C PHE A 63 -2.05 15.86 9.04
N ASP A 64 -1.32 14.74 9.12
CA ASP A 64 -1.25 13.87 10.29
C ASP A 64 0.20 13.49 10.58
N ASP A 65 0.74 14.06 11.66
CA ASP A 65 2.12 13.85 12.11
C ASP A 65 2.39 12.41 12.57
N ASP A 66 1.33 11.64 12.86
CA ASP A 66 1.46 10.26 13.30
C ASP A 66 1.64 9.30 12.09
N THR A 67 1.31 9.72 10.87
CA THR A 67 1.39 8.85 9.68
C THR A 67 2.84 8.62 9.21
N ALA A 68 3.34 7.41 9.47
CA ALA A 68 4.65 6.98 8.98
C ALA A 68 4.59 6.40 7.56
N ILE A 69 5.42 6.93 6.66
CA ILE A 69 5.59 6.41 5.28
C ILE A 69 6.42 5.12 5.27
N TYR A 70 7.30 4.94 6.26
CA TYR A 70 8.30 3.88 6.32
C TYR A 70 8.20 3.11 7.63
N ALA A 71 8.30 1.78 7.59
CA ALA A 71 8.34 0.97 8.80
C ALA A 71 9.68 1.13 9.51
N ILE A 72 9.67 1.61 10.75
CA ILE A 72 10.89 1.70 11.57
C ILE A 72 11.40 0.33 12.06
N TYR A 73 10.51 -0.66 12.16
CA TYR A 73 10.82 -2.05 12.52
C TYR A 73 11.06 -2.91 11.27
N ASN A 74 11.92 -2.47 10.35
CA ASN A 74 12.22 -3.21 9.11
C ASN A 74 13.51 -4.04 9.22
N ASN A 75 13.70 -5.01 8.32
CA ASN A 75 14.88 -5.87 8.27
C ASN A 75 16.02 -5.33 7.37
N GLY A 76 15.98 -4.06 6.99
CA GLY A 76 16.94 -3.39 6.11
C GLY A 76 16.75 -3.74 4.64
N GLY A 77 17.83 -4.16 3.98
CA GLY A 77 17.91 -4.20 2.52
C GLY A 77 16.81 -4.96 1.78
N TRP A 78 16.21 -6.00 2.38
CA TRP A 78 15.08 -6.72 1.75
C TRP A 78 13.78 -5.91 1.78
N TYR A 79 13.52 -5.21 2.89
CA TYR A 79 12.42 -4.25 2.96
C TYR A 79 12.67 -3.10 1.98
N ASP A 80 13.87 -2.51 1.99
CA ASP A 80 14.24 -1.38 1.11
C ASP A 80 14.07 -1.74 -0.37
N PHE A 81 14.49 -2.95 -0.76
CA PHE A 81 14.33 -3.49 -2.11
C PHE A 81 12.85 -3.57 -2.51
N GLY A 82 11.99 -4.07 -1.62
CA GLY A 82 10.55 -4.08 -1.83
C GLY A 82 9.99 -2.66 -1.99
N PHE A 83 10.40 -1.75 -1.11
CA PHE A 83 9.93 -0.36 -1.10
C PHE A 83 10.24 0.39 -2.40
N ILE A 84 11.47 0.29 -2.89
CA ILE A 84 11.87 0.89 -4.18
C ILE A 84 11.06 0.27 -5.32
N TRP A 85 10.89 -1.04 -5.33
CA TRP A 85 10.08 -1.72 -6.35
C TRP A 85 8.62 -1.26 -6.32
N GLY A 86 8.05 -1.09 -5.12
CA GLY A 86 6.69 -0.60 -4.91
C GLY A 86 6.50 0.82 -5.44
N ILE A 87 7.46 1.72 -5.21
CA ILE A 87 7.44 3.07 -5.78
C ILE A 87 7.47 3.02 -7.30
N GLY A 88 8.31 2.15 -7.88
CA GLY A 88 8.48 2.02 -9.33
C GLY A 88 7.20 1.62 -10.08
N ILE A 89 6.25 0.94 -9.42
CA ILE A 89 4.98 0.52 -10.03
C ILE A 89 4.12 1.72 -10.46
N LEU A 90 4.26 2.88 -9.81
CA LEU A 90 3.52 4.09 -10.18
C LEU A 90 4.26 4.98 -11.19
N GLY A 91 5.55 4.71 -11.43
CA GLY A 91 6.38 5.45 -12.38
C GLY A 91 6.17 4.99 -13.82
N VAL A 92 5.07 5.42 -14.46
CA VAL A 92 5.00 5.39 -15.92
C VAL A 92 5.88 6.51 -16.47
N VAL A 93 7.14 6.19 -16.77
CA VAL A 93 7.98 7.06 -17.61
C VAL A 93 7.35 7.03 -19.00
N ARG A 94 6.55 8.05 -19.33
CA ARG A 94 6.26 8.34 -20.73
C ARG A 94 7.51 8.97 -21.32
N GLU A 95 8.15 8.27 -22.23
CA GLU A 95 9.07 8.86 -23.19
C GLU A 95 8.28 9.95 -23.94
N ALA A 96 8.54 11.21 -23.61
CA ALA A 96 8.12 12.32 -24.44
C ALA A 96 9.02 12.29 -25.69
N THR A 97 8.51 11.67 -26.76
CA THR A 97 9.04 11.83 -28.13
C THR A 97 8.88 13.26 -28.60
#